data_AF-A0A6I4SPY2-F1
#
_entry.id   AF-A0A6I4SPY2-F1
#
_cell.length_a   1.000
_cell.length_b   1.000
_cell.length_c   1.000
_cell.angle_alpha   90.00
_cell.angle_beta   90.00
_cell.angle_gamma   90.00
#
_symmetry.space_group_name_H-M   'P 1'
#
loop_
_entity.id
_entity.type
_entity.pdbx_description
1 polymer ?
#
loop_
_entity_poly.entity_id
_entity_poly.type
_entity_poly.pdbx_seq_one_letter_code
_entity_poly.pdbx_strand_id
1 'polypeptide(L)'
;MSFAKIDHWIGKTLFVPPIIKLCQLTRQSQFAVSRLFWFIAALDGFYRAETLLGSVLWAGLSVLMMFAAAQRADTPNTSFIFFRLLAMVMLVVDIVRGFATGEWAGIEFWVFVLIAEYAAIIRTIPPKSSADSAIKVSEPTP
;
A
#
# COMPACT_ATOMS: atom_id res chain seq x y z
N MET A 1 23.11 -2.07 7.88
CA MET A 1 21.88 -1.27 8.04
C MET A 1 20.82 -2.14 8.71
N SER A 2 20.05 -1.61 9.67
CA SER A 2 18.95 -2.38 10.29
C SER A 2 17.76 -2.48 9.32
N PHE A 3 17.04 -3.60 9.33
CA PHE A 3 15.81 -3.83 8.54
C PHE A 3 14.80 -2.69 8.64
N ALA A 4 14.67 -2.08 9.83
CA ALA A 4 13.77 -0.95 10.05
C ALA A 4 14.19 0.32 9.29
N LYS A 5 15.49 0.55 9.08
CA LYS A 5 15.99 1.69 8.30
C LYS A 5 15.69 1.52 6.81
N ILE A 6 15.80 0.29 6.31
CA ILE A 6 15.51 -0.06 4.91
C ILE A 6 14.01 0.13 4.65
N ASP A 7 13.15 -0.48 5.46
CA ASP A 7 11.69 -0.33 5.38
C ASP A 7 11.26 1.15 5.44
N HIS A 8 11.83 1.92 6.37
CA HIS A 8 11.54 3.35 6.49
C HIS A 8 11.96 4.14 5.24
N TRP A 9 13.13 3.84 4.67
CA TRP A 9 13.61 4.50 3.46
C TRP A 9 12.74 4.18 2.24
N ILE A 10 12.36 2.90 2.07
CA ILE A 10 11.48 2.45 0.97
C ILE A 10 10.11 3.13 1.10
N GLY A 11 9.51 3.08 2.29
CA GLY A 11 8.24 3.74 2.57
C GLY A 11 8.29 5.23 2.24
N LYS A 12 9.27 5.95 2.80
CA LYS A 12 9.40 7.41 2.62
C LYS A 12 9.63 7.82 1.17
N THR A 13 10.39 7.05 0.40
CA THR A 13 10.83 7.44 -0.95
C THR A 13 9.86 6.99 -2.02
N LEU A 14 9.33 5.76 -1.93
CA LEU A 14 8.63 5.10 -3.03
C LEU A 14 7.12 5.05 -2.83
N PHE A 15 6.63 4.66 -1.65
CA PHE A 15 5.21 4.34 -1.44
C PHE A 15 4.41 5.43 -0.72
N VAL A 16 4.95 6.04 0.33
CA VAL A 16 4.21 7.01 1.16
C VAL A 16 3.80 8.27 0.39
N PRO A 17 4.67 8.93 -0.42
CA PRO A 17 4.27 10.11 -1.18
C PRO A 17 3.09 9.89 -2.16
N PRO A 18 3.08 8.85 -3.01
CA PRO A 18 1.94 8.60 -3.89
C PRO A 18 0.69 8.18 -3.12
N ILE A 19 0.81 7.42 -2.02
CA ILE A 19 -0.34 7.06 -1.17
C ILE A 19 -0.98 8.31 -0.59
N ILE A 20 -0.18 9.24 -0.04
CA ILE A 20 -0.71 10.51 0.50
C ILE A 20 -1.44 11.29 -0.59
N LYS A 21 -0.86 11.40 -1.80
CA LYS A 21 -1.52 12.06 -2.94
C LYS A 21 -2.83 11.38 -3.31
N LEU A 22 -2.88 10.06 -3.31
CA LEU A 22 -4.10 9.30 -3.60
C LEU A 22 -5.17 9.56 -2.54
N CYS A 23 -4.82 9.53 -1.25
CA CYS A 23 -5.74 9.85 -0.17
C CYS A 23 -6.28 11.28 -0.30
N GLN A 24 -5.41 12.27 -0.62
CA GLN A 24 -5.81 13.66 -0.83
C GLN A 24 -6.73 13.84 -2.05
N LEU A 25 -6.49 13.09 -3.13
CA LEU A 25 -7.29 13.14 -4.35
C LEU A 25 -8.68 12.54 -4.14
N THR A 26 -8.73 11.36 -3.51
CA THR A 26 -9.97 10.60 -3.26
C THR A 26 -10.73 11.08 -2.03
N ARG A 27 -10.11 11.91 -1.20
CA ARG A 27 -10.59 12.32 0.14
C ARG A 27 -10.88 11.13 1.07
N GLN A 28 -10.20 10.01 0.83
CA GLN A 28 -10.30 8.80 1.65
C GLN A 28 -9.24 8.82 2.76
N SER A 29 -9.54 8.13 3.87
CA SER A 29 -8.53 7.87 4.89
C SER A 29 -7.49 6.87 4.37
N GLN A 30 -6.29 6.91 4.95
CA GLN A 30 -5.25 5.94 4.66
C GLN A 30 -5.65 4.50 4.99
N PHE A 31 -6.54 4.30 5.97
CA PHE A 31 -7.05 2.97 6.32
C PHE A 31 -8.08 2.46 5.32
N ALA A 32 -8.87 3.36 4.72
CA ALA A 32 -9.73 3.01 3.59
C ALA A 32 -8.90 2.64 2.36
N VAL A 33 -7.85 3.43 2.04
CA VAL A 33 -6.91 3.09 0.97
C VAL A 33 -6.22 1.74 1.23
N SER A 34 -5.75 1.50 2.45
CA SER A 34 -5.15 0.21 2.84
C SER A 34 -6.09 -0.97 2.55
N ARG A 35 -7.35 -0.90 2.99
CA ARG A 35 -8.33 -1.98 2.79
C ARG A 35 -8.73 -2.14 1.33
N LEU A 36 -8.86 -1.04 0.59
CA LEU A 36 -9.15 -1.09 -0.84
C LEU A 36 -8.04 -1.81 -1.61
N PHE A 37 -6.78 -1.50 -1.33
CA PHE A 37 -5.66 -2.15 -2.00
C PHE A 37 -5.50 -3.61 -1.58
N TRP A 38 -5.76 -3.96 -0.31
CA TRP A 38 -5.83 -5.35 0.10
C TRP A 38 -6.99 -6.11 -0.58
N PHE A 39 -8.13 -5.46 -0.82
CA PHE A 39 -9.23 -6.05 -1.58
C PHE A 39 -8.83 -6.28 -3.04
N ILE A 40 -8.20 -5.30 -3.70
CA ILE A 40 -7.70 -5.45 -5.07
C ILE A 40 -6.64 -6.56 -5.14
N ALA A 41 -5.71 -6.64 -4.18
CA ALA A 41 -4.73 -7.71 -4.11
C ALA A 41 -5.38 -9.09 -3.95
N ALA A 42 -6.44 -9.19 -3.13
CA ALA A 42 -7.19 -10.43 -2.98
C ALA A 42 -7.89 -10.86 -4.27
N LEU A 43 -8.46 -9.90 -5.03
CA LEU A 43 -9.06 -10.15 -6.33
C LEU A 43 -8.04 -10.58 -7.37
N ASP A 44 -6.87 -9.95 -7.40
CA ASP A 44 -5.77 -10.35 -8.30
C ASP A 44 -5.27 -11.76 -7.96
N GLY A 45 -5.11 -12.07 -6.66
CA GLY A 45 -4.81 -13.42 -6.19
C GLY A 45 -5.88 -14.44 -6.58
N PHE A 46 -7.16 -14.04 -6.57
CA PHE A 46 -8.26 -14.88 -7.03
C PHE A 46 -8.23 -15.13 -8.54
N TYR A 47 -7.98 -14.09 -9.33
CA TYR A 47 -7.84 -14.17 -10.78
C TYR A 47 -6.71 -15.09 -11.22
N ARG A 48 -5.61 -15.09 -10.46
CA ARG A 48 -4.39 -15.88 -10.74
C ARG A 48 -4.39 -17.27 -10.11
N ALA A 49 -5.45 -17.64 -9.38
CA ALA A 49 -5.50 -18.92 -8.70
C ALA A 49 -5.66 -20.08 -9.69
N GLU A 50 -4.60 -20.87 -9.87
CA GLU A 50 -4.59 -22.01 -10.80
C GLU A 50 -5.22 -23.29 -10.21
N THR A 51 -5.43 -23.33 -8.89
CA THR A 51 -5.94 -24.51 -8.18
C THR A 51 -7.30 -24.23 -7.56
N LEU A 52 -8.19 -25.24 -7.53
CA LEU A 52 -9.51 -25.12 -6.89
C LEU A 52 -9.41 -24.66 -5.42
N LEU A 53 -8.46 -25.22 -4.66
CA LEU A 53 -8.21 -24.80 -3.28
C LEU A 53 -7.80 -23.33 -3.23
N GLY A 54 -6.86 -22.91 -4.08
CA GLY A 54 -6.44 -21.51 -4.18
C GLY A 54 -7.60 -20.58 -4.54
N SER A 55 -8.43 -20.96 -5.51
CA SER A 55 -9.59 -20.18 -5.93
C SER A 55 -10.58 -20.00 -4.78
N VAL A 56 -10.88 -21.06 -4.01
CA VAL A 56 -11.77 -20.98 -2.84
C VAL A 56 -11.18 -20.07 -1.75
N LEU A 57 -9.88 -20.20 -1.45
CA LEU A 57 -9.21 -19.38 -0.44
C LEU A 57 -9.19 -17.89 -0.83
N TRP A 58 -8.78 -17.59 -2.06
CA TRP A 58 -8.71 -16.22 -2.56
C TRP A 58 -10.09 -15.59 -2.79
N ALA A 59 -11.10 -16.37 -3.18
CA ALA A 59 -12.49 -15.92 -3.23
C ALA A 59 -13.00 -15.56 -1.83
N GLY A 60 -12.77 -16.42 -0.84
CA GLY A 60 -13.12 -16.15 0.56
C GLY A 60 -12.44 -14.90 1.10
N LEU A 61 -11.13 -14.75 0.85
CA LEU A 61 -10.38 -13.56 1.23
C LEU A 61 -10.90 -12.31 0.51
N SER A 62 -11.23 -12.40 -0.77
CA SER A 62 -11.80 -11.28 -1.54
C SER A 62 -13.13 -10.81 -0.96
N VAL A 63 -14.02 -11.75 -0.60
CA VAL A 63 -15.30 -11.42 0.04
C VAL A 63 -15.07 -10.76 1.40
N LEU A 64 -14.18 -11.31 2.24
CA LEU A 64 -13.84 -10.71 3.54
C LEU A 64 -13.27 -9.30 3.38
N MET A 65 -12.36 -9.11 2.43
CA MET A 65 -11.75 -7.81 2.15
C MET A 65 -12.75 -6.83 1.54
N MET A 66 -13.71 -7.28 0.75
CA MET A 66 -14.82 -6.46 0.25
C MET A 66 -15.66 -5.92 1.41
N PHE A 67 -16.04 -6.78 2.36
CA PHE A 67 -16.75 -6.34 3.56
C PHE A 67 -15.90 -5.38 4.41
N ALA A 68 -14.61 -5.68 4.60
CA ALA A 68 -13.70 -4.81 5.32
C ALA A 68 -13.58 -3.44 4.66
N ALA A 69 -13.45 -3.38 3.33
CA ALA A 69 -13.39 -2.14 2.55
C ALA A 69 -14.70 -1.35 2.59
N ALA A 70 -15.85 -2.03 2.71
CA ALA A 70 -17.16 -1.39 2.85
C ALA A 70 -17.46 -0.87 4.27
N GLN A 71 -16.78 -1.40 5.29
CA GLN A 71 -16.94 -0.95 6.68
C GLN A 71 -16.22 0.38 6.96
N ARG A 72 -16.61 1.08 8.03
CA ARG A 72 -16.15 2.44 8.39
C ARG A 72 -14.66 2.67 8.13
N ALA A 73 -14.35 3.74 7.39
CA ALA A 73 -13.02 4.11 6.92
C ALA A 73 -11.98 4.38 8.03
N ASP A 74 -12.40 4.59 9.29
CA ASP A 74 -11.52 5.15 10.33
C ASP A 74 -10.97 4.12 11.34
N THR A 75 -11.27 2.84 11.16
CA THR A 75 -10.67 1.79 11.99
C THR A 75 -9.19 1.63 11.65
N PRO A 76 -8.28 1.74 12.63
CA PRO A 76 -6.85 1.62 12.38
C PRO A 76 -6.53 0.21 11.91
N ASN A 77 -5.78 0.11 10.81
CA ASN A 77 -5.27 -1.16 10.32
C ASN A 77 -3.89 -1.45 10.93
N THR A 78 -3.60 -2.72 11.15
CA THR A 78 -2.27 -3.17 11.60
C THR A 78 -1.42 -3.52 10.38
N SER A 79 -0.12 -3.29 10.49
CA SER A 79 0.86 -3.69 9.48
C SER A 79 2.08 -4.26 10.17
N PHE A 80 2.69 -5.29 9.57
CA PHE A 80 3.81 -6.01 10.15
C PHE A 80 5.08 -5.78 9.33
N ILE A 81 6.13 -5.27 9.98
CA ILE A 81 7.36 -4.86 9.28
C ILE A 81 8.04 -6.01 8.52
N PHE A 82 8.03 -7.21 9.10
CA PHE A 82 8.58 -8.40 8.45
C PHE A 82 7.78 -8.77 7.20
N PHE A 83 6.45 -8.66 7.26
CA PHE A 83 5.59 -8.91 6.12
C PHE A 83 5.84 -7.90 4.99
N ARG A 84 6.01 -6.61 5.30
CA ARG A 84 6.38 -5.58 4.30
C ARG A 84 7.71 -5.87 3.62
N LEU A 85 8.73 -6.24 4.40
CA LEU A 85 10.04 -6.57 3.84
C LEU A 85 10.00 -7.84 3.00
N LEU A 86 9.25 -8.86 3.43
CA LEU A 86 9.03 -10.06 2.65
C LEU A 86 8.32 -9.72 1.32
N ALA A 87 7.25 -8.93 1.36
CA ALA A 87 6.54 -8.48 0.16
C ALA A 87 7.45 -7.69 -0.79
N MET A 88 8.36 -6.86 -0.25
CA MET A 88 9.36 -6.15 -1.05
C MET A 88 10.35 -7.10 -1.70
N VAL A 89 10.84 -8.10 -0.97
CA VAL A 89 11.74 -9.13 -1.52
C VAL A 89 11.04 -9.89 -2.64
N MET A 90 9.78 -10.30 -2.43
CA MET A 90 8.99 -10.99 -3.46
C MET A 90 8.77 -10.11 -4.69
N LEU A 91 8.46 -8.82 -4.51
CA LEU A 91 8.38 -7.87 -5.62
C LEU A 91 9.69 -7.80 -6.42
N VAL A 92 10.83 -7.73 -5.74
CA VAL A 92 12.15 -7.71 -6.41
C VAL A 92 12.40 -9.01 -7.16
N VAL A 93 12.05 -10.16 -6.58
CA VAL A 93 12.16 -11.47 -7.23
C VAL A 93 11.30 -11.52 -8.50
N ASP A 94 10.05 -11.07 -8.44
CA ASP A 94 9.15 -11.05 -9.60
C ASP A 94 9.61 -10.06 -10.68
N ILE A 95 10.19 -8.92 -10.30
CA ILE A 95 10.83 -8.00 -11.26
C ILE A 95 12.02 -8.68 -11.96
N VAL A 96 12.92 -9.32 -11.19
CA VAL A 96 14.08 -10.02 -11.75
C VAL A 96 13.64 -11.16 -12.66
N ARG A 97 12.62 -11.93 -12.25
CA ARG A 97 12.00 -12.95 -13.07
C ARG A 97 11.41 -12.35 -14.34
N GLY A 98 10.65 -11.27 -14.26
CA GLY A 98 10.07 -10.59 -15.41
C GLY A 98 11.13 -10.11 -16.41
N PHE A 99 12.28 -9.63 -15.96
CA PHE A 99 13.41 -9.33 -16.84
C PHE A 99 14.06 -10.57 -17.46
N ALA A 100 14.12 -11.69 -16.73
CA ALA A 100 14.77 -12.91 -17.19
C ALA A 100 13.88 -13.76 -18.13
N THR A 101 12.56 -13.81 -17.88
CA THR A 101 11.62 -14.68 -18.60
C THR A 101 10.65 -13.91 -19.49
N GLY A 102 10.55 -12.59 -19.34
CA GLY A 102 9.54 -11.76 -20.01
C GLY A 102 8.14 -11.85 -19.40
N GLU A 103 7.96 -12.63 -18.32
CA GLU A 103 6.67 -12.79 -17.64
C GLU A 103 6.50 -11.71 -16.57
N TRP A 104 5.79 -10.63 -16.89
CA TRP A 104 5.51 -9.53 -15.96
C TRP A 104 4.31 -9.79 -15.04
N ALA A 105 3.61 -10.90 -15.26
CA ALA A 105 2.39 -11.24 -14.56
C ALA A 105 2.72 -11.61 -13.09
N GLY A 106 2.20 -10.84 -12.14
CA GLY A 106 2.30 -11.11 -10.70
C GLY A 106 3.00 -10.01 -9.93
N ILE A 107 3.69 -9.10 -10.65
CA ILE A 107 4.32 -7.91 -10.07
C ILE A 107 3.26 -6.99 -9.46
N GLU A 108 2.11 -6.85 -10.13
CA GLU A 108 1.01 -6.01 -9.66
C GLU A 108 0.48 -6.44 -8.30
N PHE A 109 0.44 -7.75 -8.02
CA PHE A 109 0.01 -8.31 -6.74
C PHE A 109 0.82 -7.70 -5.59
N TRP A 110 2.15 -7.79 -5.68
CA TRP A 110 3.04 -7.30 -4.63
C TRP A 110 3.07 -5.78 -4.55
N VAL A 111 2.91 -5.08 -5.68
CA VAL A 111 2.73 -3.63 -5.67
C VAL A 111 1.48 -3.25 -4.87
N PHE A 112 0.35 -3.92 -5.09
CA PHE A 112 -0.88 -3.65 -4.35
C PHE A 112 -0.75 -3.99 -2.86
N VAL A 113 -0.14 -5.12 -2.52
CA VAL A 113 0.14 -5.50 -1.13
C VAL A 113 1.03 -4.45 -0.43
N LEU A 114 2.10 -3.98 -1.08
CA LEU A 114 2.98 -2.98 -0.51
C LEU A 114 2.27 -1.64 -0.34
N ILE A 115 1.45 -1.21 -1.30
CA ILE A 115 0.63 0.00 -1.15
C ILE A 115 -0.30 -0.15 0.06
N ALA A 116 -0.97 -1.30 0.20
CA ALA A 116 -1.90 -1.56 1.28
C ALA A 116 -1.22 -1.50 2.67
N GLU A 117 -0.06 -2.13 2.79
CA GLU A 117 0.72 -2.16 4.03
C GLU A 117 1.34 -0.81 4.38
N TYR A 118 1.90 -0.10 3.39
CA TYR A 118 2.46 1.24 3.61
C TYR A 118 1.36 2.28 3.88
N ALA A 119 0.14 2.10 3.38
CA ALA A 119 -0.99 2.94 3.74
C ALA A 119 -1.41 2.74 5.21
N ALA A 120 -1.35 1.50 5.71
CA ALA A 120 -1.71 1.19 7.11
C ALA A 120 -0.76 1.83 8.15
N ILE A 121 0.50 2.10 7.80
CA ILE A 121 1.45 2.74 8.72
C ILE A 121 1.33 4.26 8.80
N ILE A 122 0.67 4.89 7.83
CA ILE A 122 0.52 6.35 7.80
C ILE A 122 -0.39 6.76 8.97
N ARG A 123 0.12 7.60 9.87
CA ARG A 123 -0.66 8.06 11.03
C ARG A 123 -1.42 9.35 10.74
N THR A 124 -0.84 10.23 9.94
CA THR A 124 -1.41 11.54 9.62
C THR A 124 -1.23 11.84 8.14
N ILE A 125 -2.28 12.34 7.51
CA ILE A 125 -2.23 12.84 6.14
C ILE A 125 -2.09 14.36 6.22
N PRO A 126 -1.00 14.95 5.71
CA PRO A 126 -0.85 16.40 5.75
C PRO A 126 -1.96 17.07 4.93
N PRO A 127 -2.51 18.21 5.39
CA PRO A 127 -3.50 18.96 4.63
C PRO A 127 -2.92 19.46 3.30
N LYS A 128 -3.77 19.59 2.27
CA LYS A 128 -3.38 19.90 0.88
C LYS A 128 -2.75 21.31 0.69
N SER A 129 -2.49 22.05 1.76
CA SER A 129 -1.99 23.43 1.71
C SER A 129 -1.25 23.82 2.99
N SER A 130 -0.01 23.38 3.16
CA SER A 130 0.86 23.92 4.23
C SER A 130 2.32 24.11 3.83
N ALA A 131 2.71 23.74 2.61
CA ALA A 131 4.04 24.07 2.10
C ALA A 131 4.19 25.58 1.80
N ASP A 132 3.12 26.26 1.39
CA ASP A 132 3.16 27.71 1.10
C ASP A 132 2.92 28.60 2.32
N SER A 133 2.25 28.11 3.36
CA SER A 133 1.88 28.95 4.52
C SER A 133 2.95 28.97 5.62
N ALA A 134 3.84 27.96 5.68
CA ALA A 134 4.90 27.92 6.69
C ALA A 134 6.08 28.86 6.35
N ILE A 135 6.27 29.18 5.06
CA ILE A 135 7.33 30.09 4.59
C ILE A 135 6.95 31.57 4.81
N LYS A 136 5.65 31.89 4.87
CA LYS A 136 5.16 33.27 5.05
C LYS A 136 5.13 33.77 6.50
N VAL A 137 5.26 32.90 7.50
CA VAL A 137 5.21 33.30 8.92
C VAL A 137 6.60 33.65 9.47
N SER A 138 7.68 33.40 8.72
CA SER A 138 9.05 33.74 9.13
C SER A 138 9.58 35.03 8.53
N GLU A 139 8.78 35.78 7.76
CA GLU A 139 9.19 37.10 7.25
C GLU A 139 8.77 38.16 8.29
N PRO A 140 9.71 38.81 9.01
CA PRO A 140 9.36 39.90 9.90
C PRO A 140 8.92 41.08 9.03
N THR A 141 7.68 41.52 9.19
CA THR A 141 7.22 42.82 8.68
C THR A 141 8.13 43.95 9.17
N PRO A 142 8.46 44.93 8.32
CA PRO A 142 9.41 46.02 8.61
C PRO A 142 8.94 46.97 9.72
#